data_AF-A0A5B9PLJ7-F1
#
_entry.id   AF-A0A5B9PLJ7-F1
#
_cell.length_a   1.000
_cell.length_b   1.000
_cell.length_c   1.000
_cell.angle_alpha   90.00
_cell.angle_beta   90.00
_cell.angle_gamma   90.00
#
_symmetry.space_group_name_H-M   'P 1'
#
loop_
_entity.id
_entity.type
_entity.pdbx_description
1 polymer ?
#
loop_
_entity_poly.entity_id
_entity_poly.type
_entity_poly.pdbx_seq_one_letter_code
_entity_poly.pdbx_strand_id
1 'polypeptide(L)'
;MSPTFTFGILTCLLVAAAFWRLTASQRHAFACAAAMLVLFVGCDSKQATQINLNSQLKVGSAFPDISGTDIDGESISISEFKGKVVLLDFFGDW
;
A
#
# COMPACT_ATOMS: atom_id res chain seq x y z
N MET A 1 -12.55 -7.38 22.73
CA MET A 1 -11.44 -6.53 23.22
C MET A 1 -10.17 -7.37 23.26
N SER A 2 -9.23 -7.12 22.35
CA SER A 2 -8.01 -7.92 22.21
C SER A 2 -6.96 -7.51 23.26
N PRO A 3 -6.23 -8.47 23.86
CA PRO A 3 -5.26 -8.23 24.94
C PRO A 3 -4.02 -7.43 24.50
N THR A 4 -3.83 -7.18 23.20
CA THR A 4 -2.71 -6.41 22.64
C THR A 4 -2.82 -4.91 22.91
N PHE A 5 -4.02 -4.39 23.16
CA PHE A 5 -4.23 -2.95 23.38
C PHE A 5 -3.79 -2.50 24.78
N THR A 6 -3.92 -3.37 25.78
CA THR A 6 -3.59 -3.05 27.19
C THR A 6 -2.08 -3.02 27.44
N PHE A 7 -1.29 -3.87 26.74
CA PHE A 7 0.16 -3.86 26.83
C PHE A 7 0.78 -2.56 26.29
N GLY A 8 0.17 -1.95 25.27
CA GLY A 8 0.64 -0.69 24.69
C GLY A 8 0.50 0.51 25.63
N ILE A 9 -0.59 0.57 26.41
CA ILE A 9 -0.83 1.70 27.34
C ILE A 9 0.10 1.59 28.56
N LEU A 10 0.32 0.37 29.07
CA LEU A 10 1.18 0.16 30.22
C LEU A 10 2.66 0.43 29.90
N THR A 11 3.12 0.05 28.70
CA THR A 11 4.48 0.41 28.25
C THR A 11 4.65 1.90 28.05
N CYS A 12 3.64 2.60 27.52
CA CYS A 12 3.68 4.05 27.33
C CYS A 12 3.79 4.83 28.66
N LEU A 13 3.05 4.40 29.70
CA LEU A 13 3.10 5.03 31.02
C LEU A 13 4.43 4.79 31.75
N LEU A 14 5.03 3.60 31.61
CA LEU A 14 6.34 3.30 32.21
C LEU A 14 7.46 4.12 31.56
N VAL A 15 7.41 4.33 30.24
CA VAL A 15 8.38 5.16 29.52
C VAL A 15 8.24 6.63 29.94
N ALA A 16 7.02 7.15 30.06
CA ALA A 16 6.77 8.52 30.52
C ALA A 16 7.25 8.75 31.97
N ALA A 17 7.01 7.78 32.86
CA ALA A 17 7.46 7.85 34.25
C ALA A 17 8.99 7.75 34.39
N ALA A 18 9.63 6.91 33.57
CA ALA A 18 11.09 6.86 33.49
C ALA A 18 11.66 8.21 33.01
N PHE A 19 11.02 8.84 32.01
CA PHE A 19 11.44 10.12 31.47
C PHE A 19 11.35 11.28 32.48
N TRP A 20 10.40 11.22 33.43
CA TRP A 20 10.28 12.21 34.52
C TRP A 20 11.40 12.11 35.58
N ARG A 21 12.08 10.96 35.67
CA ARG A 21 13.18 10.73 36.63
C ARG A 21 14.56 11.07 36.08
N LEU A 22 14.70 11.38 34.79
CA LEU A 22 15.98 11.84 34.24
C LEU A 22 16.13 13.36 34.42
N THR A 23 17.21 13.74 35.10
CA THR A 23 17.61 15.13 35.34
C THR A 23 17.85 15.85 34.00
N ALA A 24 17.44 17.12 33.94
CA ALA A 24 17.27 17.94 32.73
C ALA A 24 18.51 18.09 31.80
N SER A 25 19.68 17.58 32.17
CA SER A 25 20.95 17.72 31.45
C SER A 25 21.15 16.67 30.33
N GLN A 26 20.48 15.52 30.37
CA GLN A 26 20.73 14.41 29.43
C GLN A 26 19.78 14.36 28.22
N ARG A 27 18.87 15.33 28.08
CA ARG A 27 17.81 15.36 27.06
C ARG A 27 18.33 15.42 25.61
N HIS A 28 19.51 16.00 25.40
CA HIS A 28 20.11 16.16 24.07
C HIS A 28 20.70 14.83 23.55
N ALA A 29 21.32 14.03 24.41
CA ALA A 29 21.94 12.77 24.00
C ALA A 29 20.90 11.71 23.59
N PHE A 30 19.78 11.64 24.32
CA PHE A 30 18.70 10.69 24.01
C PHE A 30 17.88 11.10 22.77
N ALA A 31 17.71 12.40 22.51
CA ALA A 31 17.02 12.87 21.31
C ALA A 31 17.75 12.46 20.01
N CYS A 32 19.08 12.59 19.97
CA CYS A 32 19.88 12.15 18.83
C CYS A 32 19.83 10.64 18.62
N ALA A 33 19.89 9.86 19.71
CA ALA A 33 19.83 8.40 19.64
C ALA A 33 18.47 7.90 19.14
N ALA A 34 17.36 8.51 19.59
CA ALA A 34 16.02 8.17 19.12
C ALA A 34 15.82 8.55 17.63
N ALA A 35 16.33 9.71 17.19
CA ALA A 35 16.29 10.12 15.80
C ALA A 35 17.08 9.16 14.88
N MET A 36 18.24 8.67 15.33
CA MET A 36 18.99 7.64 14.59
C MET A 36 18.22 6.32 14.50
N LEU A 37 17.53 5.89 15.57
CA LEU A 37 16.74 4.66 15.56
C LEU A 37 15.55 4.73 14.58
N VAL A 38 14.89 5.87 14.48
CA VAL A 38 13.78 6.10 13.52
C VAL A 38 14.28 6.04 12.07
N LEU A 39 15.50 6.52 11.80
CA LEU A 39 16.12 6.40 10.48
C LEU A 39 16.53 4.96 10.12
N PHE A 40 16.80 4.10 11.11
CA PHE A 40 17.13 2.69 10.86
C PHE A 40 15.90 1.77 10.75
N VAL A 41 14.75 2.12 11.34
CA VAL A 41 13.55 1.27 11.37
C VAL A 41 12.43 1.75 10.43
N GLY A 42 12.56 2.94 9.83
CA GLY A 42 11.48 3.55 9.04
C GLY A 42 11.65 3.51 7.52
N CYS A 43 11.33 2.38 6.88
CA CYS A 43 10.70 2.42 5.55
C CYS A 43 9.99 1.09 5.24
N ASP A 44 8.75 0.93 5.70
CA ASP A 44 7.79 0.09 4.98
C ASP A 44 7.40 0.84 3.69
N SER A 45 8.30 0.82 2.71
CA SER A 45 8.00 1.23 1.35
C SER A 45 6.94 0.28 0.83
N LYS A 46 5.69 0.76 0.73
CA LYS A 46 4.60 0.06 0.03
C LYS A 46 5.11 -0.35 -1.34
N GLN A 47 5.46 -1.62 -1.50
CA GLN A 47 5.90 -2.16 -2.76
C GLN A 47 4.68 -2.29 -3.65
N ALA A 48 4.37 -1.22 -4.39
CA ALA A 48 3.45 -1.30 -5.51
C ALA A 48 4.01 -2.36 -6.45
N THR A 49 3.27 -3.45 -6.60
CA THR A 49 3.58 -4.53 -7.55
C THR A 49 3.89 -3.91 -8.90
N GLN A 50 5.16 -3.91 -9.28
CA GLN A 50 5.62 -3.47 -10.59
C GLN A 50 5.09 -4.48 -11.61
N ILE A 51 3.91 -4.21 -12.17
CA ILE A 51 3.33 -5.05 -13.21
C ILE A 51 4.19 -4.87 -14.46
N ASN A 52 5.01 -5.87 -14.76
CA ASN A 52 5.69 -5.97 -16.04
C ASN A 52 4.63 -6.30 -17.12
N LEU A 53 3.95 -5.27 -17.62
CA LEU A 53 2.84 -5.37 -18.58
C LEU A 53 3.23 -6.17 -19.84
N ASN A 54 4.48 -6.03 -20.27
CA ASN A 54 5.03 -6.75 -21.42
C ASN A 54 5.00 -8.28 -21.25
N SER A 55 5.22 -8.79 -20.03
CA SER A 55 5.19 -10.24 -19.80
C SER A 55 3.78 -10.85 -19.89
N GLN A 56 2.75 -10.03 -19.63
CA GLN A 56 1.35 -10.46 -19.53
C GLN A 56 0.55 -10.19 -20.82
N LEU A 57 1.00 -9.24 -21.65
CA LEU A 57 0.37 -8.87 -22.92
C LEU A 57 1.18 -9.42 -24.10
N LYS A 58 1.17 -10.75 -24.29
CA LYS A 58 1.86 -11.43 -25.38
C LYS A 58 0.91 -12.36 -26.13
N VAL A 59 1.23 -12.70 -27.37
CA VAL A 59 0.40 -13.64 -28.14
C VAL A 59 0.31 -14.97 -27.39
N GLY A 60 -0.93 -15.45 -27.20
CA GLY A 60 -1.22 -16.70 -26.48
C GLY A 60 -1.29 -16.58 -24.95
N SER A 61 -1.04 -15.39 -24.36
CA SER A 61 -1.40 -15.17 -22.95
C SER A 61 -2.91 -14.98 -22.79
N ALA A 62 -3.42 -15.29 -21.60
CA ALA A 62 -4.80 -14.99 -21.25
C ALA A 62 -5.00 -13.47 -21.27
N PHE A 63 -6.02 -13.02 -22.01
CA PHE A 63 -6.40 -11.61 -22.01
C PHE A 63 -6.99 -11.22 -20.64
N PRO A 64 -6.59 -10.06 -20.07
CA PRO A 64 -7.12 -9.60 -18.78
C PRO A 64 -8.62 -9.30 -18.87
N ASP A 65 -9.33 -9.48 -17.77
CA ASP A 65 -10.73 -9.07 -17.72
C ASP A 65 -10.81 -7.54 -17.62
N ILE A 66 -11.47 -6.92 -18.60
CA ILE A 66 -11.73 -5.49 -18.62
C ILE A 66 -13.23 -5.28 -18.66
N SER A 67 -13.68 -4.31 -17.87
CA SER A 67 -15.07 -3.84 -17.86
C SER A 67 -15.10 -2.34 -18.10
N GLY A 68 -16.17 -1.89 -18.71
CA GLY A 68 -16.43 -0.49 -19.00
C GLY A 68 -17.92 -0.22 -19.04
N THR A 69 -18.24 1.04 -19.31
CA THR A 69 -19.61 1.46 -19.58
C THR A 69 -19.67 1.82 -21.05
N ASP A 70 -20.70 1.35 -21.75
CA ASP A 70 -20.92 1.73 -23.14
C ASP A 70 -21.51 3.15 -23.25
N ILE A 71 -21.87 3.56 -24.48
CA ILE A 71 -22.45 4.88 -24.73
C ILE A 71 -23.87 5.05 -24.16
N ASP A 72 -24.56 3.94 -23.92
CA ASP A 72 -25.93 3.89 -23.40
C ASP A 72 -25.97 3.77 -21.86
N GLY A 73 -24.81 3.61 -21.22
CA GLY A 73 -24.70 3.49 -19.76
C GLY A 73 -24.71 2.04 -19.24
N GLU A 74 -24.73 1.05 -20.14
CA GLU A 74 -24.74 -0.37 -19.76
C GLU A 74 -23.33 -0.86 -19.43
N SER A 75 -23.24 -1.76 -18.45
CA SER A 75 -21.95 -2.36 -18.07
C SER A 75 -21.56 -3.41 -19.10
N ILE A 76 -20.45 -3.19 -19.80
CA ILE A 76 -19.88 -4.15 -20.74
C ILE A 76 -18.63 -4.81 -20.14
N SER A 77 -18.55 -6.14 -20.21
CA SER A 77 -17.36 -6.92 -19.84
C SER A 77 -16.83 -7.75 -21.02
N ILE A 78 -15.51 -7.82 -21.18
CA ILE A 78 -14.91 -8.67 -22.22
C ILE A 78 -15.12 -10.17 -21.97
N SER A 79 -15.39 -10.55 -20.72
CA SER A 79 -15.70 -11.94 -20.37
C SER A 79 -16.94 -12.49 -21.10
N GLU A 80 -17.89 -11.64 -21.47
CA GLU A 80 -19.13 -12.01 -22.19
C GLU A 80 -18.87 -12.39 -23.65
N PHE A 81 -17.76 -11.92 -24.22
CA PHE A 81 -17.40 -12.17 -25.62
C PHE A 81 -16.48 -13.39 -25.80
N LYS A 82 -16.26 -14.18 -24.74
CA LYS A 82 -15.45 -15.41 -24.83
C LYS A 82 -16.00 -16.37 -25.89
N GLY A 83 -15.10 -16.90 -26.70
CA GLY A 83 -15.45 -17.78 -27.82
C GLY A 83 -15.75 -17.06 -29.13
N LYS A 84 -15.74 -15.72 -29.15
CA LYS A 84 -15.76 -14.91 -30.37
C LYS A 84 -14.38 -14.29 -30.61
N VAL A 85 -14.07 -13.99 -31.87
CA VAL A 85 -12.91 -13.15 -32.21
C VAL A 85 -13.32 -11.71 -31.98
N VAL A 86 -12.59 -11.00 -31.10
CA VAL A 86 -12.85 -9.63 -30.71
C VAL A 86 -11.66 -8.77 -31.11
N LEU A 87 -11.93 -7.65 -31.79
CA LEU A 87 -10.96 -6.59 -32.04
C LEU A 87 -11.26 -5.45 -31.07
N LEU A 88 -10.26 -5.00 -30.33
CA LEU A 88 -10.38 -3.90 -29.38
C LEU A 88 -9.72 -2.65 -29.98
N ASP A 89 -10.49 -1.57 -30.07
CA ASP A 89 -10.05 -0.28 -30.59
C ASP A 89 -10.14 0.75 -29.45
N PHE A 90 -8.99 1.34 -29.10
CA PHE A 90 -8.90 2.37 -28.07
C PHE A 90 -8.76 3.73 -28.75
N PHE A 91 -9.87 4.46 -28.88
CA PHE A 91 -9.90 5.78 -29.47
C PHE A 91 -10.51 6.82 -28.51
N GLY A 92 -10.28 8.10 -28.78
CA GLY A 92 -10.82 9.24 -28.02
C GLY A 92 -11.17 10.40 -28.96
N ASP A 93 -12.06 11.28 -28.51
CA ASP A 93 -12.67 12.39 -29.26
C ASP A 93 -12.00 13.75 -29.07
N TRP A 94 -11.04 13.84 -28.12
CA TRP A 94 -10.08 14.93 -27.87
C TRP A 94 -10.02 16.09 -28.88
#